data_AF-A0A954F8S3-F1
#
_entry.id   AF-A0A954F8S3-F1
#
_cell.length_a   1.000
_cell.length_b   1.000
_cell.length_c   1.000
_cell.angle_alpha   90.00
_cell.angle_beta   90.00
_cell.angle_gamma   90.00
#
_symmetry.space_group_name_H-M   'P 1'
#
loop_
_entity.id
_entity.type
_entity.pdbx_description
1 polymer ?
#
loop_
_entity_poly.entity_id
_entity_poly.type
_entity_poly.pdbx_seq_one_letter_code
_entity_poly.pdbx_strand_id
1 'polypeptide(L)' 'MELHSKDTLLLASAGTGKTYQLSAHFVGLLLQGVTPERILATTFTRKAAGEILDRVLQRLVEVATDDRAAAELSGLLG' A
#
# COMPACT_ATOMS: atom_id res chain seq x y z
N MET A 1 22.68 5.79 -1.21
CA MET A 1 21.23 5.86 -0.99
C MET A 1 20.93 5.09 0.28
N GLU A 2 21.04 5.75 1.43
CA GLU A 2 20.73 5.13 2.72
C GLU A 2 19.21 5.02 2.85
N LEU A 3 18.69 3.81 2.71
CA LEU A 3 17.35 3.48 3.16
C LEU A 3 17.40 3.43 4.69
N HIS A 4 17.14 4.56 5.33
CA HIS A 4 16.74 4.56 6.74
C HIS A 4 15.37 3.88 6.83
N SER A 5 15.34 2.55 6.98
CA SER A 5 14.08 1.82 7.21
C SER A 5 13.58 2.12 8.62
N LYS A 6 12.52 2.92 8.73
CA LYS A 6 11.70 2.95 9.95
C LYS A 6 10.82 1.70 9.93
N ASP A 7 11.17 0.72 10.75
CA ASP A 7 10.31 -0.44 10.96
C ASP A 7 9.02 0.02 11.65
N THR A 8 7.88 -0.22 10.99
CA THR A 8 6.55 0.18 11.47
C THR A 8 5.73 -1.06 11.82
N LEU A 9 5.26 -1.14 13.07
CA LEU A 9 4.34 -2.19 13.50
C LEU A 9 2.93 -1.63 13.60
N LEU A 10 2.02 -2.16 12.78
CA LEU A 10 0.60 -1.84 12.86
C LEU A 10 -0.15 -2.95 13.61
N LEU A 11 -0.54 -2.65 14.86
CA LEU A 11 -1.46 -3.50 15.61
C LEU A 11 -2.89 -3.19 15.18
N ALA A 12 -3.63 -4.22 14.76
CA ALA A 12 -4.99 -4.04 14.28
C ALA A 12 -5.83 -5.30 14.52
N SER A 13 -7.01 -5.11 15.09
CA SER A 13 -7.98 -6.18 15.36
C SER A 13 -8.65 -6.69 14.07
N ALA A 14 -9.40 -7.79 14.16
CA ALA A 14 -10.19 -8.27 13.01
C ALA A 14 -11.13 -7.15 12.51
N GLY A 15 -11.22 -6.98 11.18
CA GLY A 15 -12.09 -5.97 10.57
C GLY A 15 -11.60 -4.51 10.62
N THR A 16 -10.48 -4.20 11.28
CA THR A 16 -10.02 -2.80 11.47
C THR A 16 -9.15 -2.26 10.34
N GLY A 17 -9.26 -2.81 9.12
CA GLY A 17 -8.61 -2.20 7.95
C GLY A 17 -7.14 -2.54 7.69
N LYS A 18 -6.56 -3.60 8.29
CA LYS A 18 -5.17 -4.05 8.01
C LYS A 18 -4.85 -4.14 6.51
N THR A 19 -5.73 -4.80 5.77
CA THR A 19 -5.56 -4.99 4.33
C THR A 19 -5.63 -3.66 3.58
N TYR A 20 -6.53 -2.76 3.99
CA TYR A 20 -6.66 -1.42 3.42
C TYR A 20 -5.38 -0.61 3.62
N GLN A 21 -4.84 -0.64 4.83
CA GLN A 21 -3.63 0.10 5.19
C GLN A 21 -2.40 -0.45 4.47
N LEU A 22 -2.28 -1.77 4.33
CA LEU A 22 -1.23 -2.41 3.54
C LEU A 22 -1.31 -2.01 2.06
N SER A 23 -2.49 -2.08 1.44
CA SER A 23 -2.65 -1.68 0.03
C SER A 23 -2.41 -0.20 -0.20
N ALA A 24 -2.86 0.65 0.73
CA ALA A 24 -2.61 2.09 0.70
C ALA A 24 -1.11 2.39 0.80
N HIS A 25 -0.40 1.71 1.70
CA HIS A 25 1.05 1.86 1.84
C HIS A 25 1.79 1.41 0.59
N PHE A 26 1.41 0.28 -0.01
CA PHE A 26 1.99 -0.20 -1.26
C PHE A 26 1.87 0.85 -2.38
N VAL A 27 0.66 1.37 -2.62
CA VAL A 27 0.44 2.36 -3.69
C VAL A 27 1.15 3.68 -3.39
N GLY A 28 1.16 4.13 -2.13
CA GLY A 28 1.87 5.37 -1.82
C GLY A 28 3.40 5.25 -1.98
N LEU A 29 4.01 4.07 -1.76
CA LEU A 29 5.42 3.84 -2.12
C LEU A 29 5.65 3.98 -3.63
N LEU A 30 4.72 3.48 -4.45
CA LEU A 30 4.77 3.67 -5.91
C LEU A 30 4.67 5.16 -6.29
N LEU A 31 3.76 5.92 -5.65
CA LEU A 31 3.63 7.36 -5.86
C LEU A 31 4.89 8.14 -5.45
N GLN A 32 5.65 7.64 -4.49
CA GLN A 32 6.97 8.16 -4.10
C GLN A 32 8.11 7.75 -5.06
N GLY A 33 7.80 7.01 -6.14
CA GLY A 33 8.77 6.62 -7.17
C GLY A 33 9.51 5.30 -6.88
N VAL A 34 9.10 4.53 -5.88
CA VAL A 34 9.65 3.18 -5.66
C VAL A 34 9.16 2.26 -6.77
N THR A 35 10.06 1.55 -7.44
CA THR A 35 9.66 0.61 -8.49
C THR A 35 8.99 -0.63 -7.88
N PRO A 36 7.97 -1.22 -8.52
CA PRO A 36 7.21 -2.34 -7.97
C PRO A 36 8.07 -3.54 -7.57
N GLU A 37 9.15 -3.82 -8.30
CA GLU A 37 10.07 -4.93 -8.07
C GLU A 37 10.86 -4.80 -6.75
N ARG A 38 10.84 -3.61 -6.14
CA ARG A 38 11.47 -3.31 -4.86
C ARG A 38 10.52 -3.41 -3.67
N ILE A 39 9.24 -3.71 -3.91
CA ILE A 39 8.22 -3.80 -2.86
C ILE A 39 7.75 -5.25 -2.71
N LEU A 40 7.90 -5.81 -1.51
CA LEU A 40 7.44 -7.15 -1.19
C LEU A 40 6.32 -7.08 -0.15
N ALA A 41 5.10 -7.41 -0.56
CA ALA A 41 3.97 -7.64 0.34
C ALA A 41 3.68 -9.14 0.44
N THR A 42 3.64 -9.70 1.65
CA THR A 42 3.41 -11.14 1.89
C THR A 42 2.33 -11.38 2.93
N THR A 43 1.73 -12.57 2.87
CA THR A 43 0.68 -13.01 3.81
C THR A 43 0.65 -14.54 3.88
N PHE A 44 -0.05 -15.09 4.88
CA PHE A 44 -0.04 -16.53 5.18
C PHE A 44 -0.74 -17.40 4.15
N THR A 45 -1.66 -16.84 3.34
CA THR A 45 -2.46 -17.65 2.40
C THR A 45 -2.46 -17.05 1.00
N ARG A 46 -2.53 -17.93 -0.01
CA ARG A 46 -2.66 -17.52 -1.42
C ARG A 46 -3.92 -16.69 -1.67
N LYS A 47 -5.03 -17.03 -1.00
CA LYS A 47 -6.29 -16.29 -1.12
C LYS A 47 -6.11 -14.84 -0.65
N ALA A 48 -5.53 -14.64 0.54
CA ALA A 48 -5.28 -13.30 1.06
C ALA A 48 -4.30 -12.52 0.18
N ALA A 49 -3.32 -13.19 -0.44
CA ALA A 49 -2.41 -12.54 -1.38
C ALA A 49 -3.15 -11.99 -2.62
N GLY A 50 -4.08 -12.77 -3.17
CA GLY A 50 -4.96 -12.32 -4.25
C GLY A 50 -5.82 -11.12 -3.84
N GLU A 51 -6.46 -11.18 -2.67
CA GLU A 51 -7.27 -10.07 -2.16
C GLU A 51 -6.46 -8.78 -1.93
N ILE A 52 -5.20 -8.88 -1.50
CA ILE A 52 -4.29 -7.73 -1.37
C ILE A 52 -3.95 -7.15 -2.75
N LEU A 53 -3.62 -8.02 -3.72
CA LEU A 53 -3.29 -7.60 -5.09
C LEU A 53 -4.48 -6.87 -5.74
N ASP A 54 -5.68 -7.41 -5.64
CA ASP A 54 -6.89 -6.80 -6.20
C ASP A 54 -7.11 -5.39 -5.64
N ARG A 55 -6.88 -5.19 -4.33
CA ARG A 55 -7.00 -3.88 -3.69
C ARG A 55 -5.92 -2.90 -4.14
N VAL A 56 -4.68 -3.36 -4.33
CA VAL A 56 -3.60 -2.54 -4.88
C VAL A 56 -3.96 -2.08 -6.28
N LEU A 57 -4.44 -2.98 -7.14
CA LEU A 57 -4.85 -2.65 -8.51
C LEU A 57 -6.03 -1.69 -8.55
N GLN A 58 -7.07 -1.90 -7.73
CA GLN A 58 -8.21 -0.98 -7.63
C GLN A 58 -7.75 0.42 -7.24
N ARG A 59 -6.88 0.52 -6.23
CA ARG A 59 -6.39 1.80 -5.74
C ARG A 59 -5.46 2.50 -6.74
N LEU A 60 -4.70 1.74 -7.53
CA LEU A 60 -3.94 2.28 -8.66
C LEU A 60 -4.86 2.92 -9.71
N VAL A 61 -5.99 2.30 -10.00
CA VAL A 61 -6.99 2.88 -10.92
C VAL A 61 -7.59 4.16 -10.32
N GLU A 62 -7.92 4.16 -9.03
CA GLU A 62 -8.43 5.36 -8.33
C GLU A 62 -7.46 6.53 -8.45
N VAL A 63 -6.19 6.34 -8.08
CA VAL A 63 -5.20 7.44 -8.11
C VAL A 63 -4.76 7.83 -9.53
N ALA A 64 -4.89 6.94 -10.51
CA ALA A 64 -4.62 7.26 -11.91
C ALA A 64 -5.75 8.04 -12.58
N THR A 65 -6.96 8.03 -12.00
CA THR A 65 -8.15 8.69 -12.56
C THR A 65 -8.62 9.90 -11.76
N ASP A 66 -8.11 10.08 -10.54
CA ASP A 66 -8.41 11.22 -9.67
C ASP A 66 -7.13 11.77 -8.99
N ASP A 67 -6.69 12.95 -9.45
CA ASP A 67 -5.53 13.66 -8.91
C ASP A 67 -5.68 14.00 -7.41
N ARG A 68 -6.91 14.16 -6.91
CA ARG A 68 -7.16 14.42 -5.48
C ARG A 68 -6.87 13.17 -4.65
N ALA A 69 -7.31 12.01 -5.13
CA ALA A 69 -7.04 10.73 -4.48
C ALA A 69 -5.53 10.44 -4.43
N ALA A 70 -4.80 10.78 -5.48
CA ALA A 70 -3.34 10.68 -5.51
C ALA A 70 -2.67 11.59 -4.46
N ALA A 71 -3.12 12.84 -4.35
CA ALA A 71 -2.61 13.79 -3.37
C ALA A 71 -2.90 13.36 -1.92
N GLU A 72 -4.13 12.92 -1.62
CA GLU A 72 -4.52 12.43 -0.29
C GLU A 72 -3.67 11.23 0.14
N LEU A 73 -3.47 10.26 -0.77
CA LEU A 73 -2.70 9.06 -0.46
C LEU A 73 -1.21 9.38 -0.24
N SER A 74 -0.66 10.32 -0.99
CA SER A 74 0.72 10.77 -0.82
C SER A 74 0.94 11.45 0.54
N GLY A 75 -0.07 12.15 1.07
CA GLY A 75 -0.05 12.78 2.39
C GLY A 75 -0.14 11.79 3.56
N LEU A 76 -0.71 10.60 3.36
CA LEU A 76 -0.85 9.57 4.40
C LEU A 76 0.47 8.85 4.75
N LEU A 77 1.49 8.96 3.89
CA LEU A 77 2.80 8.32 4.07
C LEU A 77 3.90 9.29 4.53
N GLY A 78 3.52 10.52 4.90
CA GLY A 78 4.40 11.53 5.51
C GLY A 78 4.49 11.40 7.02
#